data_AF-A0A6M0JZ14-F1
#
_entry.id   AF-A0A6M0JZ14-F1
#
_cell.length_a   1.000
_cell.length_b   1.000
_cell.length_c   1.000
_cell.angle_alpha   90.00
_cell.angle_beta   90.00
_cell.angle_gamma   90.00
#
_symmetry.space_group_name_H-M   'P 1'
#
loop_
_entity.id
_entity.type
_entity.pdbx_description
1 polymer ?
#
loop_
_entity_poly.entity_id
_entity_poly.type
_entity_poly.pdbx_seq_one_letter_code
_entity_poly.pdbx_strand_id
1 'polypeptide(L)'
;GLLPLFRALDRLPKYSVLDQPMIKASRDEWLDLIMRSVGLEPTTLSHRIKLHYIARLAPLVEPNYNYIELGPRGTGKSYFFSEFSPYATLISGGQATKATLFYNNARRKVGLVGYWDTVAFDEVGGIKIRDPDTIQIMKDFMANGRFSRGVEVIADASLSFVGNIDLSVQQVVNSTEYDLFQPLPVELDLAVMDRFAAYIPGWEMPKNSSEFLTDRYGFITDYLAEAFHYQFSHTNRYEEVSKRIRLGQAIEGRDEKGIKKTVCAFLKILHPDGAPSDTEFEEYVAYAIECRRRVKEQMNKRKPDDEFARIGLSYLRSDDSEVVVYCPESKDALATQQPARRRLANRQGEVGHDSGASIPGDEHKGVGAPSSASSEVEAGTSSNPAGEGSTPIDPGVLEGPQPSERHFTILYDDTGHTYESIMGPYLRGARAVVIEEPYIRAPHQIHNFVRFCETLLKAGTIKQVTLITSYDDTAQLKDVAEKLEDLKQSLLELDVVLDVQLNPNLHDREIRIDNGWVVKIGRGLDIYQKPNSWFEVGANDLSLRKCLETKVDIFRA
;
A
#
# COMPACT_ATOMS: atom_id res chain seq x y z
N GLY A 1 -16.34 30.71 -12.00
CA GLY A 1 -15.15 30.69 -11.14
C GLY A 1 -14.10 29.84 -11.80
N LEU A 2 -13.41 30.40 -12.79
CA LEU A 2 -12.22 29.80 -13.42
C LEU A 2 -10.94 30.52 -12.97
N LEU A 3 -11.08 31.71 -12.37
CA LEU A 3 -10.01 32.66 -12.09
C LEU A 3 -8.93 32.11 -11.16
N PRO A 4 -9.21 31.20 -10.23
CA PRO A 4 -8.24 30.72 -9.25
C PRO A 4 -7.56 29.40 -9.56
N LEU A 5 -8.12 28.56 -10.44
CA LEU A 5 -7.29 27.54 -11.10
C LEU A 5 -6.22 28.24 -11.96
N PHE A 6 -6.61 29.30 -12.65
CA PHE A 6 -5.69 30.18 -13.38
C PHE A 6 -4.79 31.02 -12.45
N ARG A 7 -5.25 31.56 -11.31
CA ARG A 7 -4.38 32.31 -10.37
C ARG A 7 -3.41 31.43 -9.59
N ALA A 8 -3.71 30.15 -9.39
CA ALA A 8 -2.75 29.19 -8.87
C ALA A 8 -1.56 29.04 -9.83
N LEU A 9 -1.81 29.14 -11.15
CA LEU A 9 -0.81 29.01 -12.21
C LEU A 9 -0.20 30.36 -12.67
N ASP A 10 -0.87 31.51 -12.54
CA ASP A 10 -0.28 32.85 -12.76
C ASP A 10 0.87 33.15 -11.78
N ARG A 11 0.97 32.39 -10.69
CA ARG A 11 2.09 32.44 -9.74
C ARG A 11 3.26 31.54 -10.13
N LEU A 12 3.11 30.72 -11.17
CA LEU A 12 4.20 29.94 -11.77
C LEU A 12 4.77 30.71 -12.97
N PRO A 13 6.09 31.01 -13.01
CA PRO A 13 6.68 31.90 -14.01
C PRO A 13 6.65 31.38 -15.47
N LYS A 14 6.06 30.20 -15.74
CA LYS A 14 6.01 29.57 -17.08
C LYS A 14 4.68 29.69 -17.81
N TYR A 15 3.59 30.14 -17.16
CA TYR A 15 2.23 30.08 -17.73
C TYR A 15 1.45 31.41 -17.65
N SER A 16 2.13 32.55 -17.76
CA SER A 16 1.48 33.87 -17.80
C SER A 16 0.82 34.14 -19.17
N VAL A 17 -0.33 33.53 -19.43
CA VAL A 17 -1.17 33.88 -20.57
C VAL A 17 -2.61 33.79 -20.10
N LEU A 18 -3.32 34.94 -20.09
CA LEU A 18 -4.73 35.15 -20.43
C LEU A 18 -5.43 36.20 -19.53
N ASP A 19 -5.33 37.47 -19.93
CA ASP A 19 -6.30 38.52 -19.60
C ASP A 19 -7.51 38.42 -20.56
N GLN A 20 -8.51 37.59 -20.25
CA GLN A 20 -9.81 37.61 -20.93
C GLN A 20 -10.98 37.34 -19.95
N PRO A 21 -12.18 37.91 -20.19
CA PRO A 21 -13.28 37.95 -19.23
C PRO A 21 -13.84 36.55 -19.00
N MET A 22 -13.64 36.03 -17.78
CA MET A 22 -13.98 34.66 -17.42
C MET A 22 -15.47 34.41 -17.21
N ILE A 23 -15.94 33.30 -17.77
CA ILE A 23 -17.30 32.78 -17.69
C ILE A 23 -17.67 32.47 -16.22
N LYS A 24 -18.77 33.08 -15.74
CA LYS A 24 -19.46 32.66 -14.51
C LYS A 24 -20.23 31.35 -14.80
N ALA A 25 -19.53 30.22 -14.82
CA ALA A 25 -20.17 28.91 -14.89
C ALA A 25 -20.81 28.56 -13.53
N SER A 26 -22.01 27.97 -13.59
CA SER A 26 -22.67 27.30 -12.45
C SER A 26 -21.93 26.04 -12.04
N ARG A 27 -22.26 25.49 -10.86
CA ARG A 27 -21.67 24.24 -10.36
C ARG A 27 -21.87 23.07 -11.34
N ASP A 28 -23.05 22.95 -11.94
CA ASP A 28 -23.36 21.84 -12.86
C ASP A 28 -22.63 21.97 -14.19
N GLU A 29 -22.50 23.19 -14.72
CA GLU A 29 -21.67 23.44 -15.91
C GLU A 29 -20.19 23.16 -15.62
N TRP A 30 -19.72 23.46 -14.41
CA TRP A 30 -18.37 23.16 -13.96
C TRP A 30 -18.14 21.65 -13.81
N LEU A 31 -19.09 20.94 -13.21
CA LEU A 31 -19.09 19.47 -13.14
C LEU A 31 -19.00 18.84 -14.52
N ASP A 32 -19.79 19.32 -15.48
CA ASP A 32 -19.76 18.88 -16.87
C ASP A 32 -18.41 19.14 -17.54
N LEU A 33 -17.78 20.29 -17.26
CA LEU A 33 -16.45 20.60 -17.76
C LEU A 33 -15.39 19.65 -17.19
N ILE A 34 -15.46 19.30 -15.90
CA ILE A 34 -14.56 18.31 -15.28
C ILE A 34 -14.76 16.94 -15.93
N MET A 35 -16.02 16.51 -16.13
CA MET A 35 -16.32 15.25 -16.81
C MET A 35 -15.71 15.21 -18.22
N ARG A 36 -15.82 16.29 -18.99
CA ARG A 36 -15.17 16.38 -20.31
C ARG A 36 -13.65 16.33 -20.23
N SER A 37 -13.07 16.96 -19.20
CA SER A 37 -11.62 17.00 -18.98
C SER A 37 -11.05 15.61 -18.65
N VAL A 38 -11.85 14.72 -18.06
CA VAL A 38 -11.50 13.30 -17.86
C VAL A 38 -11.91 12.41 -19.05
N GLY A 39 -12.36 13.02 -20.16
CA GLY A 39 -12.71 12.33 -21.40
C GLY A 39 -14.14 11.81 -21.49
N LEU A 40 -15.04 12.21 -20.59
CA LEU A 40 -16.41 11.70 -20.51
C LEU A 40 -17.46 12.69 -21.00
N GLU A 41 -18.45 12.21 -21.75
CA GLU A 41 -19.57 13.04 -22.22
C GLU A 41 -20.61 13.24 -21.12
N PRO A 42 -20.83 14.47 -20.61
CA PRO A 42 -21.69 14.67 -19.44
C PRO A 42 -23.17 14.43 -19.72
N THR A 43 -23.61 14.52 -20.98
CA THR A 43 -25.03 14.34 -21.36
C THR A 43 -25.49 12.89 -21.31
N THR A 44 -24.56 11.92 -21.35
CA THR A 44 -24.86 10.49 -21.24
C THR A 44 -24.82 9.98 -19.80
N LEU A 45 -24.36 10.81 -18.86
CA LEU A 45 -24.20 10.46 -17.45
C LEU A 45 -25.31 11.09 -16.60
N SER A 46 -25.91 10.28 -15.74
CA SER A 46 -26.79 10.80 -14.69
C SER A 46 -25.99 11.63 -13.68
N HIS A 47 -26.66 12.56 -13.00
CA HIS A 47 -26.02 13.40 -11.99
C HIS A 47 -25.32 12.56 -10.89
N ARG A 48 -25.97 11.49 -10.42
CA ARG A 48 -25.38 10.53 -9.47
C ARG A 48 -24.08 9.89 -9.97
N ILE A 49 -24.04 9.47 -11.23
CA ILE A 49 -22.83 8.87 -11.82
C ILE A 49 -21.70 9.91 -11.90
N LYS A 50 -22.01 11.17 -12.22
CA LYS A 50 -21.01 12.26 -12.18
C LYS A 50 -20.41 12.42 -10.78
N LEU A 51 -21.22 12.32 -9.71
CA LEU A 51 -20.70 12.36 -8.33
C LEU A 51 -19.79 11.17 -8.00
N HIS A 52 -20.04 9.97 -8.55
CA HIS A 52 -19.11 8.84 -8.42
C HIS A 52 -17.75 9.12 -9.07
N TYR A 53 -17.73 9.76 -10.24
CA TYR A 53 -16.48 10.20 -10.87
C TYR A 53 -15.77 11.29 -10.07
N ILE A 54 -16.50 12.23 -9.47
CA ILE A 54 -15.91 13.22 -8.55
C ILE A 54 -15.32 12.55 -7.31
N ALA A 55 -16.01 11.58 -6.72
CA ALA A 55 -15.49 10.83 -5.58
C ALA A 55 -14.22 10.03 -5.94
N ARG A 56 -14.09 9.54 -7.18
CA ARG A 56 -12.86 8.90 -7.68
C ARG A 56 -11.67 9.87 -7.78
N LEU A 57 -11.92 11.15 -8.04
CA LEU A 57 -10.89 12.22 -8.07
C LEU A 57 -10.48 12.69 -6.66
N ALA A 58 -11.27 12.40 -5.62
CA ALA A 58 -11.01 12.83 -4.24
C ALA A 58 -9.60 12.56 -3.68
N PRO A 59 -8.95 11.39 -3.87
CA PRO A 59 -7.60 11.15 -3.36
C PRO A 59 -6.53 12.07 -3.96
N LEU A 60 -6.78 12.69 -5.12
CA LEU A 60 -5.86 13.59 -5.80
C LEU A 60 -5.96 15.04 -5.31
N VAL A 61 -6.98 15.37 -4.51
CA VAL A 61 -7.25 16.74 -4.07
C VAL A 61 -7.31 16.87 -2.55
N GLU A 62 -7.60 15.78 -1.85
CA GLU A 62 -7.74 15.74 -0.40
C GLU A 62 -6.67 14.83 0.23
N PRO A 63 -5.75 15.38 1.03
CA PRO A 63 -4.71 14.63 1.71
C PRO A 63 -5.23 13.47 2.56
N ASN A 64 -4.54 12.33 2.48
CA ASN A 64 -4.79 11.13 3.26
C ASN A 64 -6.27 10.67 3.16
N TYR A 65 -6.87 10.83 1.97
CA TYR A 65 -8.21 10.37 1.63
C TYR A 65 -8.16 8.90 1.23
N ASN A 66 -8.26 8.02 2.22
CA ASN A 66 -8.23 6.58 1.97
C ASN A 66 -9.60 6.08 1.59
N TYR A 67 -9.76 5.38 0.46
CA TYR A 67 -11.07 4.92 0.03
C TYR A 67 -10.98 3.60 -0.74
N ILE A 68 -12.13 2.99 -0.97
CA ILE A 68 -12.25 1.76 -1.75
C ILE A 68 -13.31 1.88 -2.85
N GLU A 69 -12.99 1.38 -4.04
CA GLU A 69 -13.90 1.22 -5.17
C GLU A 69 -13.92 -0.23 -5.64
N LEU A 70 -15.09 -0.86 -5.54
CA LEU A 70 -15.32 -2.20 -6.08
C LEU A 70 -16.43 -2.14 -7.13
N GLY A 71 -16.18 -2.75 -8.28
CA GLY A 71 -17.11 -2.74 -9.40
C GLY A 71 -16.68 -3.71 -10.51
N PRO A 72 -17.48 -3.90 -11.56
CA PRO A 72 -17.16 -4.82 -12.64
C PRO A 72 -15.89 -4.38 -13.40
N ARG A 73 -15.29 -5.32 -14.12
CA ARG A 73 -14.14 -5.05 -15.01
C ARG A 73 -14.53 -4.03 -16.10
N GLY A 74 -13.56 -3.20 -16.49
CA GLY A 74 -13.70 -2.27 -17.62
C GLY A 74 -14.38 -0.94 -17.29
N THR A 75 -14.39 -0.49 -16.02
CA THR A 75 -14.98 0.80 -15.60
C THR A 75 -13.96 1.96 -15.51
N GLY A 76 -12.78 1.79 -16.12
CA GLY A 76 -11.70 2.79 -16.13
C GLY A 76 -10.95 2.98 -14.80
N LYS A 77 -11.21 2.12 -13.82
CA LYS A 77 -10.62 2.08 -12.47
C LYS A 77 -9.10 2.20 -12.44
N SER A 78 -8.37 1.26 -13.06
CA SER A 78 -6.91 1.22 -13.06
C SER A 78 -6.30 2.32 -13.93
N TYR A 79 -6.86 2.51 -15.12
CA TYR A 79 -6.43 3.53 -16.09
C TYR A 79 -6.39 4.93 -15.49
N PHE A 80 -7.37 5.24 -14.64
CA PHE A 80 -7.44 6.52 -13.97
C PHE A 80 -6.19 6.81 -13.12
N PHE A 81 -5.72 5.86 -12.33
CA PHE A 81 -4.56 6.06 -11.46
C PHE A 81 -3.22 5.89 -12.18
N SER A 82 -3.19 5.33 -13.40
CA SER A 82 -1.97 5.23 -14.20
C SER A 82 -1.78 6.44 -15.14
N GLU A 83 -2.86 6.98 -15.71
CA GLU A 83 -2.76 7.98 -16.78
C GLU A 83 -3.25 9.39 -16.42
N PHE A 84 -4.09 9.55 -15.40
CA PHE A 84 -4.74 10.86 -15.17
C PHE A 84 -3.81 11.91 -14.53
N SER A 85 -2.98 11.49 -13.58
CA SER A 85 -2.15 12.41 -12.80
C SER A 85 -0.72 11.87 -12.67
N PRO A 86 0.32 12.71 -12.92
CA PRO A 86 1.70 12.36 -12.66
C PRO A 86 2.04 12.28 -11.16
N TYR A 87 1.06 12.56 -10.29
CA TYR A 87 1.18 12.47 -8.83
C TYR A 87 0.49 11.23 -8.26
N ALA A 88 0.03 10.31 -9.12
CA ALA A 88 -0.52 9.01 -8.74
C ALA A 88 0.42 7.88 -9.14
N THR A 89 0.46 6.82 -8.32
CA THR A 89 1.11 5.56 -8.70
C THR A 89 0.16 4.39 -8.51
N LEU A 90 0.16 3.46 -9.47
CA LEU A 90 -0.64 2.25 -9.44
C LEU A 90 0.26 1.03 -9.14
N ILE A 91 -0.10 0.28 -8.11
CA ILE A 91 0.54 -0.97 -7.74
C ILE A 91 -0.38 -2.10 -8.20
N SER A 92 0.04 -2.85 -9.22
CA SER A 92 -0.66 -4.05 -9.72
C SER A 92 0.24 -5.28 -9.52
N GLY A 93 -0.32 -6.44 -9.19
CA GLY A 93 0.40 -7.71 -9.33
C GLY A 93 1.23 -8.25 -8.15
N GLY A 94 0.93 -7.85 -6.90
CA GLY A 94 1.35 -8.59 -5.70
C GLY A 94 2.73 -8.23 -5.12
N GLN A 95 2.78 -8.25 -3.78
CA GLN A 95 3.91 -7.90 -2.89
C GLN A 95 4.09 -6.38 -2.65
N ALA A 96 3.09 -5.71 -2.07
CA ALA A 96 3.31 -4.41 -1.46
C ALA A 96 4.05 -4.60 -0.11
N THR A 97 5.37 -4.41 -0.10
CA THR A 97 6.19 -4.58 1.11
C THR A 97 6.22 -3.29 1.94
N LYS A 98 6.51 -3.42 3.24
CA LYS A 98 6.77 -2.29 4.14
C LYS A 98 7.81 -1.29 3.59
N ALA A 99 8.87 -1.80 2.95
CA ALA A 99 9.95 -0.99 2.42
C ALA A 99 9.52 -0.16 1.21
N THR A 100 8.76 -0.78 0.28
CA THR A 100 8.27 -0.11 -0.92
C THR A 100 7.19 0.91 -0.58
N LEU A 101 6.22 0.55 0.28
CA LEU A 101 5.13 1.45 0.61
C LEU A 101 5.56 2.58 1.55
N PHE A 102 6.23 2.26 2.65
CA PHE A 102 6.38 3.17 3.79
C PHE A 102 7.80 3.64 4.02
N TYR A 103 8.72 2.74 4.39
CA TYR A 103 10.08 3.13 4.71
C TYR A 103 11.07 1.98 4.57
N ASN A 104 12.14 2.22 3.82
CA ASN A 104 13.24 1.29 3.66
C ASN A 104 14.30 1.54 4.74
N ASN A 105 14.35 0.66 5.75
CA ASN A 105 15.30 0.75 6.87
C ASN A 105 16.77 0.65 6.44
N ALA A 106 17.08 -0.19 5.44
CA ALA A 106 18.46 -0.39 4.97
C ALA A 106 19.04 0.88 4.32
N ARG A 107 18.19 1.67 3.65
CA ARG A 107 18.60 2.90 2.95
C ARG A 107 18.26 4.20 3.65
N ARG A 108 17.47 4.13 4.71
CA ARG A 108 16.90 5.29 5.39
C ARG A 108 16.14 6.22 4.44
N LYS A 109 15.32 5.64 3.55
CA LYS A 109 14.49 6.37 2.59
C LYS A 109 13.01 6.08 2.79
N VAL A 110 12.19 7.10 2.66
CA VAL A 110 10.72 6.97 2.61
C VAL A 110 10.34 6.23 1.32
N GLY A 111 9.31 5.40 1.41
CA GLY A 111 8.72 4.66 0.30
C GLY A 111 7.74 5.51 -0.52
N LEU A 112 6.87 4.85 -1.29
CA LEU A 112 5.94 5.50 -2.22
C LEU A 112 5.05 6.56 -1.56
N VAL A 113 4.60 6.35 -0.32
CA VAL A 113 3.74 7.33 0.37
C VAL A 113 4.41 8.70 0.57
N GLY A 114 5.74 8.79 0.48
CA GLY A 114 6.47 10.06 0.61
C GLY A 114 6.61 10.87 -0.68
N TYR A 115 6.26 10.31 -1.85
CA TYR A 115 6.50 10.94 -3.15
C TYR A 115 5.24 11.17 -3.98
N TRP A 116 4.16 10.46 -3.69
CA TRP A 116 2.92 10.47 -4.48
C TRP A 116 1.77 11.07 -3.66
N ASP A 117 0.89 11.82 -4.32
CA ASP A 117 -0.36 12.29 -3.70
C ASP A 117 -1.31 11.11 -3.45
N THR A 118 -1.29 10.10 -4.33
CA THR A 118 -2.03 8.86 -4.13
C THR A 118 -1.26 7.62 -4.55
N VAL A 119 -1.35 6.59 -3.71
CA VAL A 119 -0.89 5.23 -4.00
C VAL A 119 -2.13 4.36 -4.16
N ALA A 120 -2.38 3.91 -5.39
CA ALA A 120 -3.51 3.07 -5.73
C ALA A 120 -3.10 1.59 -5.77
N PHE A 121 -3.88 0.74 -5.13
CA PHE A 121 -3.75 -0.71 -5.19
C PHE A 121 -4.78 -1.25 -6.17
N ASP A 122 -4.31 -1.77 -7.31
CA ASP A 122 -5.15 -2.49 -8.25
C ASP A 122 -5.35 -3.93 -7.81
N GLU A 123 -6.44 -4.54 -8.26
CA GLU A 123 -6.83 -5.91 -7.94
C GLU A 123 -6.67 -6.22 -6.46
N VAL A 124 -7.33 -5.43 -5.60
CA VAL A 124 -7.15 -5.49 -4.14
C VAL A 124 -7.24 -6.91 -3.54
N GLY A 125 -8.04 -7.81 -4.13
CA GLY A 125 -8.13 -9.21 -3.71
C GLY A 125 -6.92 -10.09 -3.99
N GLY A 126 -6.03 -9.66 -4.89
CA GLY A 126 -4.75 -10.29 -5.17
C GLY A 126 -3.60 -9.79 -4.28
N ILE A 127 -3.84 -8.78 -3.42
CA ILE A 127 -2.80 -8.25 -2.54
C ILE A 127 -2.36 -9.32 -1.55
N LYS A 128 -1.07 -9.64 -1.57
CA LYS A 128 -0.40 -10.51 -0.59
C LYS A 128 0.51 -9.67 0.29
N ILE A 129 0.17 -9.54 1.56
CA ILE A 129 1.01 -8.87 2.56
C ILE A 129 1.73 -9.94 3.36
N ARG A 130 3.04 -10.08 3.10
CA ARG A 130 3.88 -11.09 3.78
C ARG A 130 4.25 -10.69 5.22
N ASP A 131 4.33 -9.39 5.50
CA ASP A 131 4.78 -8.86 6.79
C ASP A 131 3.60 -8.24 7.57
N PRO A 132 3.19 -8.83 8.71
CA PRO A 132 2.14 -8.28 9.58
C PRO A 132 2.40 -6.84 10.04
N ASP A 133 3.67 -6.46 10.14
CA ASP A 133 4.11 -5.13 10.56
C ASP A 133 3.69 -4.04 9.54
N THR A 134 3.53 -4.42 8.27
CA THR A 134 3.02 -3.55 7.19
C THR A 134 1.59 -3.08 7.46
N ILE A 135 0.72 -3.99 7.91
CA ILE A 135 -0.68 -3.67 8.25
C ILE A 135 -0.74 -2.72 9.44
N GLN A 136 0.10 -2.91 10.44
CA GLN A 136 0.10 -2.03 11.60
C GLN A 136 0.56 -0.61 11.25
N ILE A 137 1.60 -0.49 10.42
CA ILE A 137 2.04 0.81 9.90
C ILE A 137 0.97 1.45 9.04
N MET A 138 0.31 0.67 8.18
CA MET A 138 -0.80 1.14 7.35
C MET A 138 -1.95 1.69 8.20
N LYS A 139 -2.31 1.03 9.31
CA LYS A 139 -3.33 1.53 10.25
C LYS A 139 -2.95 2.88 10.86
N ASP A 140 -1.70 3.04 11.28
CA ASP A 140 -1.21 4.29 11.88
C ASP A 140 -1.20 5.41 10.83
N PHE A 141 -0.70 5.11 9.63
CA PHE A 141 -0.63 6.03 8.50
C PHE A 141 -2.02 6.46 8.01
N MET A 142 -2.94 5.52 7.78
CA MET A 142 -4.32 5.84 7.36
C MET A 142 -5.09 6.63 8.43
N ALA A 143 -4.72 6.49 9.71
CA ALA A 143 -5.36 7.26 10.77
C ALA A 143 -4.89 8.71 10.80
N ASN A 144 -3.60 8.97 10.59
CA ASN A 144 -2.99 10.27 10.94
C ASN A 144 -2.07 10.88 9.88
N GLY A 145 -1.84 10.22 8.74
CA GLY A 145 -0.82 10.62 7.76
C GLY A 145 0.61 10.45 8.29
N ARG A 146 0.81 9.69 9.38
CA ARG A 146 2.12 9.48 9.97
C ARG A 146 2.25 8.12 10.64
N PHE A 147 3.49 7.65 10.75
CA PHE A 147 3.83 6.45 11.50
C PHE A 147 5.21 6.61 12.14
N SER A 148 5.45 5.90 13.25
CA SER A 148 6.74 5.90 13.94
C SER A 148 7.20 4.47 14.16
N ARG A 149 8.30 4.09 13.50
CA ARG A 149 8.97 2.79 13.66
C ARG A 149 10.49 3.00 13.56
N GLY A 150 11.04 3.65 14.58
CA GLY A 150 12.46 4.05 14.64
C GLY A 150 12.76 5.40 14.01
N VAL A 151 12.04 5.77 12.96
CA VAL A 151 11.99 7.12 12.37
C VAL A 151 10.53 7.55 12.25
N GLU A 152 10.23 8.80 12.59
CA GLU A 152 8.91 9.39 12.34
C GLU A 152 8.85 9.85 10.89
N VAL A 153 7.88 9.33 10.14
CA VAL A 153 7.60 9.72 8.76
C VAL A 153 6.20 10.31 8.73
N ILE A 154 6.11 11.51 8.17
CA ILE A 154 4.85 12.21 7.91
C ILE A 154 4.71 12.33 6.40
N ALA A 155 3.55 11.95 5.89
CA ALA A 155 3.24 11.98 4.48
C ALA A 155 1.73 12.18 4.27
N ASP A 156 1.39 12.93 3.24
CA ASP A 156 0.01 13.31 2.94
C ASP A 156 -0.69 12.34 1.98
N ALA A 157 0.02 11.34 1.47
CA ALA A 157 -0.50 10.42 0.46
C ALA A 157 -1.83 9.73 0.87
N SER A 158 -2.72 9.65 -0.12
CA SER A 158 -3.99 8.93 -0.06
C SER A 158 -3.82 7.48 -0.54
N LEU A 159 -4.41 6.51 0.17
CA LEU A 159 -4.43 5.11 -0.25
C LEU A 159 -5.75 4.75 -0.93
N SER A 160 -5.69 4.40 -2.22
CA SER A 160 -6.86 4.09 -3.04
C SER A 160 -6.93 2.59 -3.30
N PHE A 161 -7.98 1.91 -2.85
CA PHE A 161 -8.11 0.45 -2.99
C PHE A 161 -9.12 0.13 -4.09
N VAL A 162 -8.65 -0.48 -5.16
CA VAL A 162 -9.44 -0.65 -6.37
C VAL A 162 -9.54 -2.13 -6.70
N GLY A 163 -10.75 -2.60 -6.97
CA GLY A 163 -10.97 -4.02 -7.18
C GLY A 163 -12.23 -4.38 -7.92
N ASN A 164 -12.40 -5.68 -8.13
CA ASN A 164 -13.54 -6.23 -8.83
C ASN A 164 -14.50 -6.91 -7.84
N ILE A 165 -15.80 -6.74 -8.08
CA ILE A 165 -16.84 -7.56 -7.46
C ILE A 165 -17.44 -8.45 -8.55
N ASP A 166 -17.22 -9.75 -8.42
CA ASP A 166 -17.68 -10.74 -9.41
C ASP A 166 -19.06 -11.32 -9.05
N LEU A 167 -19.51 -11.11 -7.80
CA LEU A 167 -20.82 -11.53 -7.31
C LEU A 167 -21.89 -10.47 -7.59
N SER A 168 -23.15 -10.92 -7.68
CA SER A 168 -24.29 -10.01 -7.77
C SER A 168 -24.43 -9.21 -6.47
N VAL A 169 -24.39 -7.88 -6.58
CA VAL A 169 -24.57 -6.95 -5.44
C VAL A 169 -25.85 -7.26 -4.67
N GLN A 170 -26.96 -7.52 -5.39
CA GLN A 170 -28.24 -7.83 -4.76
C GLN A 170 -28.20 -9.13 -3.94
N GLN A 171 -27.43 -10.14 -4.38
CA GLN A 171 -27.26 -11.37 -3.61
C GLN A 171 -26.38 -11.14 -2.38
N VAL A 172 -25.30 -10.36 -2.53
CA VAL A 172 -24.35 -10.08 -1.45
C VAL A 172 -25.02 -9.29 -0.31
N VAL A 173 -25.77 -8.23 -0.62
CA VAL A 173 -26.46 -7.42 0.40
C VAL A 173 -27.56 -8.21 1.13
N ASN A 174 -28.20 -9.17 0.47
CA ASN A 174 -29.21 -10.04 1.09
C ASN A 174 -28.64 -11.29 1.76
N SER A 175 -27.34 -11.56 1.59
CA SER A 175 -26.68 -12.70 2.24
C SER A 175 -26.36 -12.39 3.71
N THR A 176 -26.49 -13.40 4.57
CA THR A 176 -26.00 -13.37 5.96
C THR A 176 -24.53 -13.75 6.09
N GLU A 177 -23.92 -14.29 5.03
CA GLU A 177 -22.55 -14.82 5.03
C GLU A 177 -21.57 -13.95 4.26
N TYR A 178 -22.04 -13.29 3.20
CA TYR A 178 -21.23 -12.45 2.32
C TYR A 178 -21.50 -10.96 2.55
N ASP A 179 -20.49 -10.14 2.31
CA ASP A 179 -20.57 -8.69 2.35
C ASP A 179 -19.79 -8.08 1.18
N LEU A 180 -19.98 -6.78 0.94
CA LEU A 180 -19.40 -6.07 -0.19
C LEU A 180 -17.87 -5.88 -0.09
N PHE A 181 -17.24 -6.23 1.03
CA PHE A 181 -15.79 -6.33 1.19
C PHE A 181 -15.25 -7.74 0.92
N GLN A 182 -16.05 -8.71 0.46
CA GLN A 182 -15.58 -10.07 0.16
C GLN A 182 -14.31 -10.11 -0.71
N PRO A 183 -14.10 -9.21 -1.69
CA PRO A 183 -12.87 -9.20 -2.47
C PRO A 183 -11.62 -8.81 -1.67
N LEU A 184 -11.75 -8.20 -0.49
CA LEU A 184 -10.59 -7.80 0.31
C LEU A 184 -9.89 -9.02 0.94
N PRO A 185 -8.56 -9.05 0.93
CA PRO A 185 -7.79 -10.11 1.56
C PRO A 185 -7.91 -10.03 3.09
N VAL A 186 -7.71 -11.15 3.78
CA VAL A 186 -7.96 -11.29 5.22
C VAL A 186 -7.04 -10.42 6.08
N GLU A 187 -5.89 -10.01 5.53
CA GLU A 187 -4.91 -9.14 6.14
C GLU A 187 -5.43 -7.70 6.32
N LEU A 188 -6.35 -7.25 5.44
CA LEU A 188 -7.03 -5.96 5.59
C LEU A 188 -8.21 -6.12 6.54
N ASP A 189 -7.91 -6.11 7.84
CA ASP A 189 -8.90 -6.30 8.90
C ASP A 189 -9.89 -5.13 9.06
N LEU A 190 -10.84 -5.29 9.99
CA LEU A 190 -11.85 -4.27 10.32
C LEU A 190 -11.22 -2.92 10.70
N ALA A 191 -10.05 -2.89 11.33
CA ALA A 191 -9.41 -1.64 11.69
C ALA A 191 -8.92 -0.88 10.44
N VAL A 192 -8.47 -1.57 9.39
CA VAL A 192 -8.18 -0.94 8.09
C VAL A 192 -9.47 -0.47 7.42
N MET A 193 -10.48 -1.33 7.36
CA MET A 193 -11.77 -1.03 6.71
C MET A 193 -12.44 0.22 7.31
N ASP A 194 -12.40 0.36 8.63
CA ASP A 194 -12.97 1.51 9.34
C ASP A 194 -12.27 2.84 9.02
N ARG A 195 -11.07 2.79 8.43
CA ARG A 195 -10.32 3.99 8.02
C ARG A 195 -10.58 4.39 6.58
N PHE A 196 -11.44 3.68 5.85
CA PHE A 196 -11.95 4.16 4.56
C PHE A 196 -12.90 5.33 4.76
N ALA A 197 -12.59 6.47 4.15
CA ALA A 197 -13.48 7.62 4.09
C ALA A 197 -14.76 7.31 3.30
N ALA A 198 -14.65 6.51 2.24
CA ALA A 198 -15.75 6.16 1.35
C ALA A 198 -15.60 4.75 0.77
N TYR A 199 -16.75 4.11 0.55
CA TYR A 199 -16.91 3.01 -0.40
C TYR A 199 -17.66 3.54 -1.62
N ILE A 200 -16.98 3.60 -2.77
CA ILE A 200 -17.57 3.99 -4.06
C ILE A 200 -18.18 2.76 -4.76
N PRO A 201 -19.48 2.79 -5.12
CA PRO A 201 -20.16 1.68 -5.78
C PRO A 201 -19.79 1.62 -7.26
N GLY A 202 -18.62 1.08 -7.59
CA GLY A 202 -18.11 0.99 -8.96
C GLY A 202 -19.01 0.19 -9.90
N TRP A 203 -19.97 -0.60 -9.39
CA TRP A 203 -21.01 -1.28 -10.18
C TRP A 203 -22.08 -0.35 -10.76
N GLU A 204 -22.24 0.86 -10.23
CA GLU A 204 -23.14 1.86 -10.81
C GLU A 204 -22.47 2.63 -11.97
N MET A 205 -21.15 2.53 -12.09
CA MET A 205 -20.40 3.23 -13.14
C MET A 205 -20.44 2.43 -14.44
N PRO A 206 -20.68 3.09 -15.59
CA PRO A 206 -20.77 2.39 -16.86
C PRO A 206 -19.44 1.74 -17.24
N LYS A 207 -19.52 0.63 -17.97
CA LYS A 207 -18.34 0.06 -18.63
C LYS A 207 -17.89 1.01 -19.73
N ASN A 208 -16.57 1.14 -19.87
CA ASN A 208 -15.95 1.96 -20.90
C ASN A 208 -16.47 1.54 -22.27
N SER A 209 -17.09 2.47 -22.97
CA SER A 209 -17.50 2.35 -24.36
C SER A 209 -17.30 3.71 -25.04
N SER A 210 -17.19 3.72 -26.36
CA SER A 210 -17.08 4.96 -27.14
C SER A 210 -18.30 5.89 -26.96
N GLU A 211 -19.45 5.35 -26.54
CA GLU A 211 -20.68 6.11 -26.31
C GLU A 211 -20.58 7.07 -25.11
N PHE A 212 -19.68 6.78 -24.16
CA PHE A 212 -19.45 7.62 -22.99
C PHE A 212 -18.32 8.64 -23.19
N LEU A 213 -17.60 8.59 -24.32
CA LEU A 213 -16.50 9.51 -24.62
C LEU A 213 -17.02 10.82 -25.19
N THR A 214 -16.43 11.94 -24.74
CA THR A 214 -16.75 13.26 -25.30
C THR A 214 -15.91 13.55 -26.54
N ASP A 215 -16.51 14.23 -27.51
CA ASP A 215 -15.83 14.85 -28.66
C ASP A 215 -15.66 16.37 -28.48
N ARG A 216 -16.06 16.90 -27.31
CA ARG A 216 -16.02 18.33 -27.00
C ARG A 216 -14.78 18.70 -26.21
N TYR A 217 -14.45 19.99 -26.23
CA TYR A 217 -13.33 20.52 -25.46
C TYR A 217 -13.54 20.41 -23.94
N GLY A 218 -12.49 19.97 -23.27
CA GLY A 218 -12.28 20.08 -21.82
C GLY A 218 -10.88 20.62 -21.54
N PHE A 219 -10.46 20.63 -20.28
CA PHE A 219 -9.07 20.88 -19.95
C PHE A 219 -8.19 19.70 -20.38
N ILE A 220 -6.94 20.00 -20.70
CA ILE A 220 -5.90 18.98 -20.83
C ILE A 220 -5.71 18.35 -19.43
N THR A 221 -5.59 17.02 -19.37
CA THR A 221 -5.47 16.25 -18.13
C THR A 221 -4.35 16.76 -17.24
N ASP A 222 -3.19 17.06 -17.80
CA ASP A 222 -2.01 17.58 -17.08
C ASP A 222 -2.32 18.89 -16.34
N TYR A 223 -3.10 19.78 -16.97
CA TYR A 223 -3.51 21.03 -16.36
C TYR A 223 -4.43 20.79 -15.15
N LEU A 224 -5.38 19.85 -15.28
CA LEU A 224 -6.28 19.50 -14.19
C LEU A 224 -5.55 18.77 -13.05
N ALA A 225 -4.57 17.92 -13.39
CA ALA A 225 -3.74 17.21 -12.42
C ALA A 225 -2.87 18.17 -11.59
N GLU A 226 -2.20 19.13 -12.23
CA GLU A 226 -1.44 20.19 -11.54
C GLU A 226 -2.33 21.05 -10.64
N ALA A 227 -3.52 21.40 -11.11
CA ALA A 227 -4.48 22.13 -10.31
C ALA A 227 -4.93 21.35 -9.05
N PHE A 228 -5.17 20.04 -9.20
CA PHE A 228 -5.54 19.19 -8.06
C PHE A 228 -4.37 18.99 -7.10
N HIS A 229 -3.16 18.79 -7.60
CA HIS A 229 -1.94 18.75 -6.78
C HIS A 229 -1.74 20.06 -5.99
N TYR A 230 -1.99 21.21 -6.61
CA TYR A 230 -1.97 22.49 -5.93
C TYR A 230 -3.02 22.56 -4.81
N GLN A 231 -4.27 22.17 -5.09
CA GLN A 231 -5.35 22.13 -4.09
C GLN A 231 -5.08 21.13 -2.96
N PHE A 232 -4.44 20.00 -3.28
CA PHE A 232 -4.01 18.98 -2.33
C PHE A 232 -3.07 19.57 -1.28
N SER A 233 -2.06 20.34 -1.72
CA SER A 233 -1.01 20.86 -0.86
C SER A 233 -1.34 22.21 -0.20
N HIS A 234 -2.14 23.07 -0.84
CA HIS A 234 -2.29 24.48 -0.44
C HIS A 234 -3.66 24.87 0.09
N THR A 235 -4.65 23.98 -0.02
CA THR A 235 -6.02 24.29 0.40
C THR A 235 -6.48 23.32 1.48
N ASN A 236 -7.01 23.87 2.57
CA ASN A 236 -7.68 23.09 3.62
C ASN A 236 -9.09 23.64 3.86
N ARG A 237 -10.10 22.82 3.56
CA ARG A 237 -11.53 23.15 3.73
C ARG A 237 -12.15 22.53 4.99
N TYR A 238 -11.35 21.85 5.81
CA TYR A 238 -11.86 21.05 6.94
C TYR A 238 -12.57 21.87 8.00
N GLU A 239 -12.07 23.08 8.30
CA GLU A 239 -12.71 23.99 9.24
C GLU A 239 -14.05 24.53 8.72
N GLU A 240 -14.11 24.90 7.43
CA GLU A 240 -15.33 25.35 6.76
C GLU A 240 -16.42 24.26 6.83
N VAL A 241 -16.06 23.02 6.46
CA VAL A 241 -16.97 21.88 6.53
C VAL A 241 -17.39 21.61 7.96
N SER A 242 -16.45 21.63 8.92
CA SER A 242 -16.76 21.34 10.33
C SER A 242 -17.71 22.34 10.98
N LYS A 243 -17.67 23.62 10.58
CA LYS A 243 -18.59 24.64 11.10
C LYS A 243 -20.01 24.50 10.56
N ARG A 244 -20.15 24.00 9.34
CA ARG A 244 -21.45 23.94 8.63
C ARG A 244 -22.14 22.60 8.75
N ILE A 245 -21.39 21.50 8.81
CA ILE A 245 -21.95 20.15 8.83
C ILE A 245 -22.65 19.84 10.17
N ARG A 246 -23.86 19.30 10.09
CA ARG A 246 -24.65 18.88 11.26
C ARG A 246 -25.01 17.41 11.11
N LEU A 247 -24.29 16.56 11.84
CA LEU A 247 -24.39 15.10 11.73
C LEU A 247 -25.28 14.55 12.86
N GLY A 248 -26.04 13.49 12.57
CA GLY A 248 -26.90 12.84 13.54
C GLY A 248 -26.15 11.95 14.54
N GLN A 249 -26.87 11.49 15.57
CA GLN A 249 -26.27 10.86 16.75
C GLN A 249 -25.61 9.49 16.50
N ALA A 250 -25.93 8.82 15.39
CA ALA A 250 -25.38 7.51 15.04
C ALA A 250 -23.97 7.57 14.43
N ILE A 251 -23.51 8.78 14.06
CA ILE A 251 -22.19 9.02 13.47
C ILE A 251 -21.15 9.16 14.58
N GLU A 252 -20.09 8.36 14.51
CA GLU A 252 -19.08 8.28 15.56
C GLU A 252 -17.67 8.33 15.00
N GLY A 253 -16.78 9.06 15.67
CA GLY A 253 -15.33 9.01 15.47
C GLY A 253 -14.88 9.03 14.01
N ARG A 254 -14.56 7.85 13.46
CA ARG A 254 -14.05 7.69 12.09
C ARG A 254 -15.10 7.96 11.01
N ASP A 255 -16.39 7.78 11.32
CA ASP A 255 -17.49 8.12 10.41
C ASP A 255 -17.48 9.61 10.07
N GLU A 256 -17.44 10.44 11.11
CA GLU A 256 -17.39 11.90 10.96
C GLU A 256 -16.17 12.33 10.14
N LYS A 257 -14.99 11.75 10.43
CA LYS A 257 -13.76 12.04 9.68
C LYS A 257 -13.89 11.69 8.20
N GLY A 258 -14.41 10.51 7.87
CA GLY A 258 -14.61 10.07 6.48
C GLY A 258 -15.61 10.95 5.71
N ILE A 259 -16.73 11.29 6.35
CA ILE A 259 -17.75 12.17 5.78
C ILE A 259 -17.17 13.55 5.51
N LYS A 260 -16.53 14.18 6.52
CA LYS A 260 -15.94 15.52 6.38
C LYS A 260 -14.89 15.58 5.28
N LYS A 261 -14.00 14.60 5.20
CA LYS A 261 -12.98 14.53 4.14
C LYS A 261 -13.61 14.41 2.75
N THR A 262 -14.66 13.61 2.60
CA THR A 262 -15.38 13.48 1.32
C THR A 262 -16.01 14.82 0.92
N VAL A 263 -16.66 15.52 1.84
CA VAL A 263 -17.21 16.85 1.57
C VAL A 263 -16.09 17.84 1.22
N CYS A 264 -14.95 17.83 1.94
CA CYS A 264 -13.80 18.68 1.61
C CYS A 264 -13.30 18.46 0.18
N ALA A 265 -13.17 17.21 -0.25
CA ALA A 265 -12.76 16.87 -1.60
C ALA A 265 -13.73 17.43 -2.65
N PHE A 266 -15.04 17.27 -2.42
CA PHE A 266 -16.08 17.82 -3.30
C PHE A 266 -16.02 19.35 -3.37
N LEU A 267 -15.80 20.04 -2.25
CA LEU A 267 -15.64 21.50 -2.25
C LEU A 267 -14.39 21.94 -3.01
N LYS A 268 -13.26 21.26 -2.82
CA LYS A 268 -12.02 21.60 -3.55
C LYS A 268 -12.15 21.42 -5.06
N ILE A 269 -12.89 20.40 -5.50
CA ILE A 269 -13.07 20.10 -6.92
C ILE A 269 -14.15 21.00 -7.54
N LEU A 270 -15.31 21.12 -6.90
CA LEU A 270 -16.49 21.77 -7.49
C LEU A 270 -16.62 23.25 -7.13
N HIS A 271 -15.98 23.69 -6.06
CA HIS A 271 -16.04 25.06 -5.54
C HIS A 271 -14.63 25.60 -5.20
N PRO A 272 -13.69 25.60 -6.16
CA PRO A 272 -12.31 25.99 -5.88
C PRO A 272 -12.16 27.41 -5.29
N ASP A 273 -13.14 28.29 -5.52
CA ASP A 273 -13.03 29.75 -5.31
C ASP A 273 -14.07 30.34 -4.35
N GLY A 274 -15.01 29.52 -3.90
CA GLY A 274 -16.21 30.00 -3.25
C GLY A 274 -16.82 28.97 -2.32
N ALA A 275 -17.88 29.37 -1.63
CA ALA A 275 -18.70 28.46 -0.85
C ALA A 275 -19.85 27.92 -1.73
N PRO A 276 -20.23 26.65 -1.58
CA PRO A 276 -21.41 26.10 -2.23
C PRO A 276 -22.70 26.69 -1.64
N SER A 277 -23.79 26.63 -2.39
CA SER A 277 -25.13 26.86 -1.85
C SER A 277 -25.48 25.84 -0.76
N ASP A 278 -26.52 26.10 0.04
CA ASP A 278 -27.00 25.13 1.05
C ASP A 278 -27.44 23.81 0.40
N THR A 279 -28.12 23.88 -0.73
CA THR A 279 -28.59 22.68 -1.45
C THR A 279 -27.44 21.84 -1.99
N GLU A 280 -26.40 22.48 -2.55
CA GLU A 280 -25.20 21.81 -3.03
C GLU A 280 -24.40 21.19 -1.88
N PHE A 281 -24.26 21.91 -0.76
CA PHE A 281 -23.57 21.39 0.41
C PHE A 281 -24.30 20.19 1.02
N GLU A 282 -25.62 20.27 1.17
CA GLU A 282 -26.47 19.17 1.66
C GLU A 282 -26.38 17.94 0.75
N GLU A 283 -26.31 18.13 -0.58
CA GLU A 283 -26.10 17.05 -1.54
C GLU A 283 -24.76 16.33 -1.33
N TYR A 284 -23.68 17.08 -1.11
CA TYR A 284 -22.35 16.50 -0.86
C TYR A 284 -22.31 15.75 0.48
N VAL A 285 -22.98 16.29 1.51
CA VAL A 285 -23.11 15.63 2.82
C VAL A 285 -23.91 14.32 2.67
N ALA A 286 -25.03 14.34 1.96
CA ALA A 286 -25.83 13.14 1.72
C ALA A 286 -25.02 12.05 0.98
N TYR A 287 -24.32 12.42 -0.09
CA TYR A 287 -23.47 11.51 -0.84
C TYR A 287 -22.32 10.94 0.02
N ALA A 288 -21.67 11.79 0.82
CA ALA A 288 -20.59 11.38 1.72
C ALA A 288 -21.07 10.40 2.80
N ILE A 289 -22.25 10.64 3.38
CA ILE A 289 -22.86 9.74 4.36
C ILE A 289 -23.24 8.41 3.70
N GLU A 290 -23.76 8.41 2.48
CA GLU A 290 -24.08 7.16 1.76
C GLU A 290 -22.80 6.31 1.58
N CYS A 291 -21.72 6.92 1.08
CA CYS A 291 -20.44 6.25 0.89
C CYS A 291 -19.87 5.70 2.20
N ARG A 292 -20.01 6.44 3.31
CA ARG A 292 -19.52 6.01 4.61
C ARG A 292 -20.41 4.95 5.25
N ARG A 293 -21.73 5.05 5.09
CA ARG A 293 -22.69 4.04 5.55
C ARG A 293 -22.41 2.69 4.91
N ARG A 294 -22.09 2.67 3.62
CA ARG A 294 -21.71 1.44 2.90
C ARG A 294 -20.52 0.72 3.53
N VAL A 295 -19.52 1.45 4.04
CA VAL A 295 -18.41 0.89 4.83
C VAL A 295 -18.92 0.28 6.14
N LYS A 296 -19.68 1.07 6.92
CA LYS A 296 -20.17 0.67 8.25
C LYS A 296 -21.12 -0.54 8.19
N GLU A 297 -21.95 -0.62 7.15
CA GLU A 297 -22.83 -1.76 6.88
C GLU A 297 -22.04 -3.07 6.72
N GLN A 298 -20.91 -3.06 6.01
CA GLN A 298 -20.12 -4.28 5.83
C GLN A 298 -19.44 -4.70 7.14
N MET A 299 -18.95 -3.74 7.92
CA MET A 299 -18.34 -3.99 9.22
C MET A 299 -19.36 -4.57 10.21
N ASN A 300 -20.58 -4.05 10.21
CA ASN A 300 -21.71 -4.55 11.00
C ASN A 300 -22.10 -5.98 10.63
N LYS A 301 -21.98 -6.37 9.34
CA LYS A 301 -22.19 -7.77 8.92
C LYS A 301 -21.07 -8.70 9.38
N ARG A 302 -19.82 -8.25 9.34
CA ARG A 302 -18.65 -9.07 9.71
C ARG A 302 -18.48 -9.25 11.21
N LYS A 303 -18.88 -8.26 12.00
CA LYS A 303 -18.69 -8.27 13.45
C LYS A 303 -19.99 -8.64 14.16
N PRO A 304 -20.01 -9.72 14.96
CA PRO A 304 -21.24 -10.21 15.59
C PRO A 304 -21.65 -9.44 16.86
N ASP A 305 -20.84 -8.47 17.29
CA ASP A 305 -21.11 -7.61 18.45
C ASP A 305 -21.82 -6.30 18.04
N ASP A 306 -22.04 -5.42 19.02
CA ASP A 306 -22.77 -4.16 18.82
C ASP A 306 -21.89 -2.99 18.38
N GLU A 307 -20.58 -3.20 18.13
CA GLU A 307 -19.64 -2.10 17.87
C GLU A 307 -20.00 -1.28 16.62
N PHE A 308 -20.49 -1.94 15.57
CA PHE A 308 -20.87 -1.30 14.30
C PHE A 308 -22.38 -1.26 14.06
N ALA A 309 -23.19 -1.53 15.08
CA ALA A 309 -24.64 -1.63 14.98
C ALA A 309 -25.34 -0.33 14.57
N ARG A 310 -24.72 0.83 14.84
CA ARG A 310 -25.29 2.17 14.59
C ARG A 310 -25.12 2.57 13.12
N ILE A 311 -25.80 1.88 12.21
CA ILE A 311 -25.74 2.14 10.76
C ILE A 311 -26.71 3.22 10.26
N GLY A 312 -27.60 3.72 11.12
CA GLY A 312 -28.58 4.78 10.80
C GLY A 312 -27.94 6.16 10.69
N LEU A 313 -26.95 6.32 9.81
CA LEU A 313 -26.22 7.58 9.63
C LEU A 313 -27.13 8.65 9.00
N SER A 314 -27.14 9.85 9.58
CA SER A 314 -28.04 10.94 9.24
C SER A 314 -27.37 12.31 9.33
N TYR A 315 -28.01 13.33 8.78
CA TYR A 315 -27.62 14.74 8.94
C TYR A 315 -28.85 15.63 9.14
N LEU A 316 -28.63 16.82 9.70
CA LEU A 316 -29.65 17.86 9.81
C LEU A 316 -29.50 18.85 8.66
N ARG A 317 -30.59 19.05 7.92
CA ARG A 317 -30.72 20.09 6.88
C ARG A 317 -30.77 21.48 7.48
N SER A 318 -30.65 22.50 6.64
CA SER A 318 -30.79 23.92 7.02
C SER A 318 -32.10 24.26 7.74
N ASP A 319 -33.18 23.50 7.52
CA ASP A 319 -34.48 23.63 8.17
C ASP A 319 -34.63 22.82 9.49
N ASP A 320 -33.53 22.29 10.02
CA ASP A 320 -33.46 21.42 11.20
C ASP A 320 -34.15 20.05 11.05
N SER A 321 -34.58 19.66 9.84
CA SER A 321 -35.06 18.32 9.58
C SER A 321 -33.91 17.30 9.51
N GLU A 322 -34.04 16.19 10.23
CA GLU A 322 -33.09 15.09 10.20
C GLU A 322 -33.39 14.14 9.04
N VAL A 323 -32.36 13.85 8.23
CA VAL A 323 -32.44 12.95 7.08
C VAL A 323 -31.51 11.77 7.30
N VAL A 324 -32.10 10.57 7.45
CA VAL A 324 -31.36 9.31 7.45
C VAL A 324 -31.03 8.93 6.00
N VAL A 325 -29.75 8.68 5.73
CA VAL A 325 -29.26 8.37 4.38
C VAL A 325 -29.06 6.87 4.24
N TYR A 326 -29.67 6.25 3.24
CA TYR A 326 -29.58 4.81 2.98
C TYR A 326 -28.77 4.51 1.72
N CYS A 327 -28.06 3.39 1.71
CA CYS A 327 -27.46 2.85 0.48
C CYS A 327 -28.58 2.26 -0.39
N PRO A 328 -28.71 2.64 -1.68
CA PRO A 328 -29.79 2.17 -2.54
C PRO A 328 -29.90 0.65 -2.64
N GLU A 329 -28.77 -0.04 -2.64
CA GLU A 329 -28.69 -1.49 -2.80
C GLU A 329 -29.09 -2.27 -1.55
N SER A 330 -28.91 -1.71 -0.35
CA SER A 330 -29.05 -2.44 0.92
C SER A 330 -30.23 -1.98 1.78
N LYS A 331 -30.92 -0.89 1.41
CA LYS A 331 -31.99 -0.27 2.22
C LYS A 331 -33.11 -1.26 2.61
N ASP A 332 -33.45 -2.19 1.73
CA ASP A 332 -34.50 -3.19 1.93
C ASP A 332 -33.93 -4.58 2.32
N ALA A 333 -32.60 -4.70 2.41
CA ALA A 333 -31.92 -5.96 2.67
C ALA A 333 -31.78 -6.22 4.17
N LEU A 334 -32.71 -7.01 4.74
CA LEU A 334 -32.72 -7.34 6.18
C LEU A 334 -31.37 -7.90 6.67
N ALA A 335 -30.69 -8.72 5.87
CA ALA A 335 -29.39 -9.28 6.24
C ALA A 335 -28.28 -8.23 6.43
N THR A 336 -28.41 -7.06 5.79
CA THR A 336 -27.49 -5.93 5.96
C THR A 336 -28.00 -4.93 7.01
N GLN A 337 -29.31 -4.65 7.03
CA GLN A 337 -29.89 -3.70 7.97
C GLN A 337 -29.94 -4.24 9.42
N GLN A 338 -30.11 -5.55 9.58
CA GLN A 338 -30.23 -6.24 10.88
C GLN A 338 -29.50 -7.59 10.83
N PRO A 339 -28.15 -7.61 10.78
CA PRO A 339 -27.38 -8.85 10.72
C PRO A 339 -27.59 -9.70 11.97
N ALA A 340 -27.54 -11.03 11.80
CA ALA A 340 -27.73 -11.99 12.88
C ALA A 340 -26.57 -11.89 13.89
N ARG A 341 -26.90 -11.67 15.16
CA ARG A 341 -25.92 -11.56 16.25
C ARG A 341 -25.78 -12.87 17.00
N ARG A 342 -24.56 -13.20 17.46
CA ARG A 342 -24.36 -14.31 18.40
C ARG A 342 -25.03 -13.95 19.72
N ARG A 343 -26.16 -14.59 20.02
CA ARG A 343 -26.72 -14.57 21.38
C ARG A 343 -25.79 -15.40 22.26
N LEU A 344 -25.41 -14.87 23.41
CA LEU A 344 -24.80 -15.68 24.47
C LEU A 344 -25.79 -16.80 24.77
N ALA A 345 -25.41 -18.05 24.46
CA ALA A 345 -26.19 -19.20 24.84
C ALA A 345 -26.21 -19.27 26.37
N ASN A 346 -27.33 -18.88 26.98
CA ASN A 346 -27.62 -19.24 28.36
C ASN A 346 -27.59 -20.77 28.44
N ARG A 347 -26.56 -21.32 29.08
CA ARG A 347 -26.62 -22.69 29.58
C ARG A 347 -27.66 -22.73 30.69
N GLN A 348 -28.91 -22.98 30.33
CA GLN A 348 -29.92 -23.59 31.18
C GLN A 348 -31.12 -24.00 30.31
N GLY A 349 -31.24 -25.33 30.10
CA GLY A 349 -32.46 -26.11 29.88
C GLY A 349 -33.53 -25.65 28.87
N GLU A 350 -33.83 -26.54 27.91
CA GLU A 350 -35.18 -26.74 27.38
C GLU A 350 -36.19 -26.76 28.55
N VAL A 351 -37.39 -26.16 28.48
CA VAL A 351 -38.59 -26.60 27.74
C VAL A 351 -39.55 -25.40 27.58
N GLY A 352 -40.26 -25.30 26.46
CA GLY A 352 -41.25 -24.25 26.22
C GLY A 352 -42.63 -24.48 26.85
N HIS A 353 -43.35 -23.40 27.15
CA HIS A 353 -44.80 -23.26 26.95
C HIS A 353 -45.28 -21.81 27.12
N ASP A 354 -46.47 -21.62 26.58
CA ASP A 354 -47.26 -20.43 26.27
C ASP A 354 -47.70 -19.51 27.44
N SER A 355 -48.17 -18.33 27.05
CA SER A 355 -49.17 -17.44 27.71
C SER A 355 -48.78 -16.47 28.85
N GLY A 356 -49.25 -15.22 28.70
CA GLY A 356 -50.05 -14.53 29.74
C GLY A 356 -49.39 -13.51 30.69
N ALA A 357 -49.58 -12.23 30.37
CA ALA A 357 -49.96 -11.09 31.25
C ALA A 357 -49.32 -10.83 32.66
N SER A 358 -49.09 -9.52 32.87
CA SER A 358 -49.17 -8.71 34.13
C SER A 358 -48.05 -8.75 35.21
N ILE A 359 -47.29 -7.65 35.25
CA ILE A 359 -46.83 -6.73 36.36
C ILE A 359 -47.53 -6.94 37.74
N PRO A 360 -47.06 -6.48 38.96
CA PRO A 360 -45.82 -5.74 39.39
C PRO A 360 -45.14 -6.15 40.74
N GLY A 361 -43.98 -5.51 41.01
CA GLY A 361 -43.46 -5.09 42.34
C GLY A 361 -42.81 -6.17 43.20
N ASP A 362 -42.01 -5.90 44.23
CA ASP A 362 -41.28 -4.74 44.75
C ASP A 362 -40.26 -5.35 45.77
N GLU A 363 -39.31 -4.54 46.25
CA GLU A 363 -38.57 -4.70 47.51
C GLU A 363 -37.36 -5.68 47.68
N HIS A 364 -36.19 -5.02 47.79
CA HIS A 364 -35.25 -5.00 48.92
C HIS A 364 -34.29 -6.16 49.31
N LYS A 365 -33.01 -5.72 49.34
CA LYS A 365 -31.96 -5.86 50.38
C LYS A 365 -31.15 -7.17 50.46
N GLY A 366 -29.83 -6.98 50.34
CA GLY A 366 -28.94 -7.42 51.44
C GLY A 366 -27.54 -7.90 51.06
N VAL A 367 -26.56 -6.99 51.20
CA VAL A 367 -25.24 -7.15 51.86
C VAL A 367 -24.27 -8.27 51.41
N GLY A 368 -23.03 -7.85 51.11
CA GLY A 368 -21.84 -8.64 51.50
C GLY A 368 -20.63 -8.57 50.55
N ALA A 369 -19.68 -7.68 50.83
CA ALA A 369 -18.27 -7.83 50.44
C ALA A 369 -17.63 -9.01 51.24
N PRO A 370 -16.42 -9.56 50.93
CA PRO A 370 -15.19 -8.79 50.77
C PRO A 370 -14.09 -9.34 49.82
N SER A 371 -13.03 -8.51 49.76
CA SER A 371 -11.71 -8.51 49.14
C SER A 371 -10.93 -9.82 48.86
N SER A 372 -10.05 -9.72 47.85
CA SER A 372 -8.58 -9.94 47.95
C SER A 372 -7.96 -9.79 46.55
N ALA A 373 -6.67 -9.56 46.32
CA ALA A 373 -5.57 -8.85 46.98
C ALA A 373 -4.46 -8.86 45.91
N SER A 374 -3.81 -7.72 45.69
CA SER A 374 -2.68 -7.50 44.78
C SER A 374 -1.34 -7.90 45.43
N SER A 375 -0.33 -8.16 44.61
CA SER A 375 1.07 -8.23 45.05
C SER A 375 1.99 -7.63 43.99
N GLU A 376 2.69 -6.59 44.39
CA GLU A 376 3.81 -5.90 43.73
C GLU A 376 5.13 -6.64 44.00
N VAL A 377 6.15 -6.40 43.17
CA VAL A 377 7.56 -6.65 43.52
C VAL A 377 8.41 -5.46 43.07
N GLU A 378 9.23 -4.98 44.01
CA GLU A 378 10.05 -3.77 44.00
C GLU A 378 11.35 -3.86 43.18
N ALA A 379 11.89 -2.65 42.96
CA ALA A 379 13.11 -2.29 42.27
C ALA A 379 14.40 -2.54 43.09
N GLY A 380 15.51 -2.76 42.36
CA GLY A 380 16.87 -2.73 42.87
C GLY A 380 17.80 -2.01 41.90
N THR A 381 18.45 -0.96 42.40
CA THR A 381 19.40 -0.04 41.76
C THR A 381 20.76 -0.67 41.43
N SER A 382 21.38 -0.29 40.32
CA SER A 382 22.85 -0.17 40.23
C SER A 382 23.28 0.87 39.18
N SER A 383 24.44 1.46 39.44
CA SER A 383 24.99 2.72 38.96
C SER A 383 25.90 2.60 37.72
N ASN A 384 25.89 3.65 36.89
CA ASN A 384 26.85 3.95 35.83
C ASN A 384 28.30 4.10 36.33
N PRO A 385 29.28 3.98 35.41
CA PRO A 385 30.29 5.02 35.27
C PRO A 385 30.28 5.63 33.86
N ALA A 386 30.63 6.92 33.86
CA ALA A 386 30.71 7.80 32.71
C ALA A 386 32.06 7.71 31.99
N GLY A 387 32.05 8.13 30.73
CA GLY A 387 33.19 8.73 30.04
C GLY A 387 33.71 7.94 28.85
N GLU A 388 33.41 8.39 27.63
CA GLU A 388 34.41 9.02 26.76
C GLU A 388 33.76 9.60 25.50
N GLY A 389 34.41 10.64 24.98
CA GLY A 389 33.81 11.69 24.18
C GLY A 389 33.44 11.30 22.75
N SER A 390 32.36 11.91 22.28
CA SER A 390 32.08 12.12 20.87
C SER A 390 33.14 13.04 20.26
N THR A 391 33.83 12.55 19.24
CA THR A 391 34.42 13.39 18.20
C THR A 391 33.74 13.06 16.86
N PRO A 392 33.46 14.07 16.01
CA PRO A 392 32.86 13.86 14.71
C PRO A 392 33.91 13.28 13.75
N ILE A 393 33.67 12.09 13.20
CA ILE A 393 34.51 11.54 12.14
C ILE A 393 34.05 12.15 10.80
N ASP A 394 34.91 12.99 10.27
CA ASP A 394 34.95 13.57 8.93
C ASP A 394 34.89 12.46 7.85
N PRO A 395 34.22 12.64 6.69
CA PRO A 395 34.17 11.65 5.63
C PRO A 395 35.48 11.72 4.81
N GLY A 396 36.49 10.98 5.25
CA GLY A 396 37.80 10.94 4.60
C GLY A 396 38.48 9.58 4.68
N VAL A 397 38.43 8.84 3.56
CA VAL A 397 39.43 7.88 3.06
C VAL A 397 39.84 6.72 4.01
N LEU A 398 39.23 5.55 3.82
CA LEU A 398 39.84 4.26 4.19
C LEU A 398 40.45 3.61 2.93
N GLU A 399 41.66 4.03 2.56
CA GLU A 399 42.49 3.32 1.59
C GLU A 399 43.11 2.08 2.25
N GLY A 400 42.41 0.96 2.19
CA GLY A 400 43.07 -0.35 2.31
C GLY A 400 44.00 -0.58 1.11
N PRO A 401 44.98 -1.50 1.21
CA PRO A 401 45.89 -1.79 0.11
C PRO A 401 45.12 -2.09 -1.19
N GLN A 402 45.59 -1.53 -2.31
CA GLN A 402 45.00 -1.79 -3.61
C GLN A 402 45.09 -3.29 -3.93
N PRO A 403 44.00 -3.91 -4.43
CA PRO A 403 44.03 -5.30 -4.84
C PRO A 403 45.09 -5.55 -5.92
N SER A 404 45.74 -6.70 -5.87
CA SER A 404 46.77 -7.16 -6.81
C SER A 404 46.35 -8.51 -7.40
N GLU A 405 46.92 -8.87 -8.55
CA GLU A 405 46.66 -10.17 -9.16
C GLU A 405 47.08 -11.32 -8.25
N ARG A 406 46.28 -12.38 -8.22
CA ARG A 406 46.51 -13.54 -7.35
C ARG A 406 46.15 -14.83 -8.06
N HIS A 407 46.98 -15.83 -7.84
CA HIS A 407 46.76 -17.20 -8.30
C HIS A 407 46.99 -18.12 -7.11
N PHE A 408 45.98 -18.87 -6.72
CA PHE A 408 46.08 -19.78 -5.59
C PHE A 408 45.18 -21.00 -5.77
N THR A 409 45.51 -22.07 -5.05
CA THR A 409 44.72 -23.30 -5.00
C THR A 409 44.05 -23.37 -3.63
N ILE A 410 42.74 -23.58 -3.61
CA ILE A 410 42.01 -24.06 -2.44
C ILE A 410 42.17 -25.58 -2.44
N LEU A 411 42.79 -26.14 -1.42
CA LEU A 411 42.99 -27.58 -1.29
C LEU A 411 41.72 -28.26 -0.79
N TYR A 412 41.63 -29.56 -1.02
CA TYR A 412 40.54 -30.36 -0.46
C TYR A 412 40.56 -30.26 1.07
N ASP A 413 39.37 -30.09 1.68
CA ASP A 413 39.15 -29.88 3.11
C ASP A 413 39.57 -28.52 3.69
N ASP A 414 40.08 -27.59 2.88
CA ASP A 414 40.38 -26.23 3.34
C ASP A 414 39.12 -25.50 3.84
N THR A 415 39.28 -24.64 4.84
CA THR A 415 38.22 -23.77 5.39
C THR A 415 38.63 -22.30 5.28
N GLY A 416 37.73 -21.37 5.58
CA GLY A 416 38.00 -19.92 5.54
C GLY A 416 37.79 -19.26 4.18
N HIS A 417 37.51 -20.05 3.13
CA HIS A 417 37.30 -19.55 1.78
C HIS A 417 35.82 -19.24 1.51
N THR A 418 35.40 -18.02 1.86
CA THR A 418 34.11 -17.45 1.45
C THR A 418 34.25 -16.64 0.17
N TYR A 419 33.14 -16.38 -0.54
CA TYR A 419 33.18 -15.44 -1.68
C TYR A 419 33.72 -14.08 -1.27
N GLU A 420 33.33 -13.57 -0.09
CA GLU A 420 33.85 -12.32 0.47
C GLU A 420 35.37 -12.36 0.68
N SER A 421 35.91 -13.46 1.21
CA SER A 421 37.37 -13.61 1.37
C SER A 421 38.13 -13.67 0.04
N ILE A 422 37.51 -14.23 -1.00
CA ILE A 422 38.13 -14.42 -2.31
C ILE A 422 38.09 -13.12 -3.12
N MET A 423 36.93 -12.46 -3.20
CA MET A 423 36.70 -11.35 -4.14
C MET A 423 36.36 -10.00 -3.49
N GLY A 424 36.05 -9.96 -2.19
CA GLY A 424 35.63 -8.74 -1.49
C GLY A 424 36.52 -7.51 -1.74
N PRO A 425 37.87 -7.63 -1.66
CA PRO A 425 38.77 -6.52 -1.95
C PRO A 425 38.68 -5.96 -3.38
N TYR A 426 38.29 -6.79 -4.35
CA TYR A 426 38.25 -6.46 -5.78
C TYR A 426 36.92 -5.81 -6.20
N LEU A 427 35.89 -5.86 -5.34
CA LEU A 427 34.58 -5.24 -5.58
C LEU A 427 34.53 -3.74 -5.25
N ARG A 428 35.60 -3.18 -4.68
CA ARG A 428 35.62 -1.76 -4.28
C ARG A 428 35.42 -0.84 -5.49
N GLY A 429 34.41 0.02 -5.40
CA GLY A 429 34.08 1.02 -6.42
C GLY A 429 33.42 0.47 -7.69
N ALA A 430 33.18 -0.85 -7.75
CA ALA A 430 32.46 -1.47 -8.86
C ALA A 430 30.97 -1.09 -8.83
N ARG A 431 30.31 -1.10 -9.99
CA ARG A 431 28.86 -0.89 -10.11
C ARG A 431 28.14 -2.04 -10.79
N ALA A 432 28.84 -2.82 -11.61
CA ALA A 432 28.27 -3.94 -12.33
C ALA A 432 29.18 -5.18 -12.29
N VAL A 433 28.55 -6.35 -12.22
CA VAL A 433 29.22 -7.65 -12.27
C VAL A 433 28.53 -8.54 -13.29
N VAL A 434 29.31 -9.19 -14.14
CA VAL A 434 28.85 -10.24 -15.05
C VAL A 434 29.43 -11.57 -14.60
N ILE A 435 28.59 -12.57 -14.39
CA ILE A 435 29.01 -13.91 -13.97
C ILE A 435 28.54 -14.94 -15.00
N GLU A 436 29.51 -15.66 -15.54
CA GLU A 436 29.33 -16.85 -16.35
C GLU A 436 29.46 -18.07 -15.44
N GLU A 437 28.33 -18.74 -15.17
CA GLU A 437 28.27 -19.94 -14.35
C GLU A 437 27.35 -20.99 -15.00
N PRO A 438 27.91 -22.00 -15.69
CA PRO A 438 27.11 -22.96 -16.43
C PRO A 438 26.26 -23.88 -15.56
N TYR A 439 26.53 -23.99 -14.25
CA TYR A 439 25.91 -24.97 -13.36
C TYR A 439 25.08 -24.34 -12.24
N ILE A 440 24.19 -23.38 -12.52
CA ILE A 440 23.14 -22.97 -11.56
C ILE A 440 21.89 -23.83 -11.79
N ARG A 441 21.87 -25.06 -11.26
CA ARG A 441 20.80 -26.04 -11.56
C ARG A 441 20.18 -26.66 -10.32
N ALA A 442 21.00 -27.07 -9.36
CA ALA A 442 20.57 -27.73 -8.14
C ALA A 442 20.30 -26.71 -7.02
N PRO A 443 19.47 -27.05 -6.01
CA PRO A 443 19.14 -26.14 -4.91
C PRO A 443 20.38 -25.54 -4.22
N HIS A 444 21.43 -26.32 -3.96
CA HIS A 444 22.64 -25.82 -3.32
C HIS A 444 23.41 -24.82 -4.20
N GLN A 445 23.38 -24.98 -5.53
CA GLN A 445 24.02 -24.06 -6.48
C GLN A 445 23.28 -22.72 -6.52
N ILE A 446 21.95 -22.75 -6.44
CA ILE A 446 21.13 -21.53 -6.29
C ILE A 446 21.47 -20.83 -4.96
N HIS A 447 21.56 -21.57 -3.85
CA HIS A 447 21.96 -20.98 -2.56
C HIS A 447 23.38 -20.39 -2.61
N ASN A 448 24.32 -21.03 -3.32
CA ASN A 448 25.65 -20.50 -3.56
C ASN A 448 25.59 -19.18 -4.34
N PHE A 449 24.75 -19.09 -5.38
CA PHE A 449 24.52 -17.86 -6.11
C PHE A 449 23.88 -16.76 -5.25
N VAL A 450 22.91 -17.10 -4.40
CA VAL A 450 22.34 -16.15 -3.41
C VAL A 450 23.43 -15.57 -2.51
N ARG A 451 24.29 -16.42 -1.93
CA ARG A 451 25.40 -15.99 -1.06
C ARG A 451 26.45 -15.16 -1.79
N PHE A 452 26.67 -15.44 -3.07
CA PHE A 452 27.49 -14.60 -3.93
C PHE A 452 26.87 -13.21 -4.08
N CYS A 453 25.57 -13.11 -4.38
CA CYS A 453 24.87 -11.83 -4.44
C CYS A 453 24.88 -11.08 -3.09
N GLU A 454 24.75 -11.78 -1.96
CA GLU A 454 24.92 -11.18 -0.62
C GLU A 454 26.32 -10.57 -0.43
N THR A 455 27.35 -11.20 -0.99
CA THR A 455 28.73 -10.65 -0.99
C THR A 455 28.80 -9.36 -1.82
N LEU A 456 28.15 -9.32 -2.98
CA LEU A 456 28.07 -8.11 -3.81
C LEU A 456 27.34 -6.97 -3.09
N LEU A 457 26.28 -7.29 -2.35
CA LEU A 457 25.53 -6.32 -1.55
C LEU A 457 26.37 -5.73 -0.42
N LYS A 458 27.24 -6.54 0.23
CA LYS A 458 28.17 -6.04 1.26
C LYS A 458 29.18 -5.02 0.70
N ALA A 459 29.53 -5.09 -0.58
CA ALA A 459 30.38 -4.09 -1.23
C ALA A 459 29.67 -2.72 -1.39
N GLY A 460 28.33 -2.69 -1.29
CA GLY A 460 27.50 -1.48 -1.19
C GLY A 460 27.38 -0.61 -2.44
N THR A 461 28.16 -0.89 -3.48
CA THR A 461 28.27 -0.05 -4.69
C THR A 461 27.71 -0.69 -5.96
N ILE A 462 27.52 -2.01 -5.96
CA ILE A 462 26.93 -2.77 -7.07
C ILE A 462 25.45 -2.40 -7.27
N LYS A 463 25.05 -2.21 -8.52
CA LYS A 463 23.69 -1.90 -8.98
C LYS A 463 23.17 -2.85 -10.05
N GLN A 464 24.06 -3.58 -10.73
CA GLN A 464 23.68 -4.49 -11.79
C GLN A 464 24.47 -5.80 -11.68
N VAL A 465 23.76 -6.92 -11.80
CA VAL A 465 24.33 -8.26 -11.86
C VAL A 465 23.77 -8.94 -13.10
N THR A 466 24.63 -9.48 -13.95
CA THR A 466 24.21 -10.29 -15.09
C THR A 466 24.70 -11.71 -14.89
N LEU A 467 23.77 -12.66 -14.72
CA LEU A 467 24.05 -14.09 -14.69
C LEU A 467 23.88 -14.68 -16.08
N ILE A 468 24.92 -15.31 -16.61
CA ILE A 468 24.87 -16.11 -17.84
C ILE A 468 25.02 -17.58 -17.41
N THR A 469 24.03 -18.41 -17.71
CA THR A 469 23.99 -19.83 -17.30
C THR A 469 23.49 -20.74 -18.44
N SER A 470 23.58 -22.05 -18.27
CA SER A 470 23.20 -23.07 -19.25
C SER A 470 22.23 -24.10 -18.65
N TYR A 471 21.27 -24.58 -19.45
CA TYR A 471 20.36 -25.67 -19.08
C TYR A 471 20.18 -26.64 -20.24
N ASP A 472 20.16 -27.93 -19.91
CA ASP A 472 19.98 -29.02 -20.88
C ASP A 472 18.57 -29.64 -20.82
N ASP A 473 17.79 -29.33 -19.77
CA ASP A 473 16.46 -29.88 -19.50
C ASP A 473 15.42 -28.76 -19.24
N THR A 474 14.36 -28.75 -20.05
CA THR A 474 13.24 -27.81 -19.97
C THR A 474 12.42 -27.91 -18.68
N ALA A 475 12.35 -29.07 -18.02
CA ALA A 475 11.58 -29.23 -16.79
C ALA A 475 12.32 -28.63 -15.58
N GLN A 476 13.63 -28.84 -15.50
CA GLN A 476 14.49 -28.22 -14.48
C GLN A 476 14.55 -26.70 -14.65
N LEU A 477 14.56 -26.21 -15.89
CA LEU A 477 14.57 -24.79 -16.19
C LEU A 477 13.39 -24.04 -15.56
N LYS A 478 12.20 -24.64 -15.50
CA LYS A 478 11.03 -23.98 -14.90
C LYS A 478 11.17 -23.77 -13.39
N ASP A 479 11.53 -24.81 -12.65
CA ASP A 479 11.72 -24.72 -11.18
C ASP A 479 12.87 -23.79 -10.80
N VAL A 480 13.97 -23.80 -11.57
CA VAL A 480 15.08 -22.89 -11.32
C VAL A 480 14.73 -21.45 -11.72
N ALA A 481 14.00 -21.25 -12.82
CA ALA A 481 13.54 -19.92 -13.22
C ALA A 481 12.65 -19.27 -12.17
N GLU A 482 11.71 -20.01 -11.56
CA GLU A 482 10.87 -19.51 -10.47
C GLU A 482 11.73 -19.03 -9.27
N LYS A 483 12.74 -19.82 -8.87
CA LYS A 483 13.66 -19.47 -7.78
C LYS A 483 14.58 -18.29 -8.10
N LEU A 484 15.05 -18.20 -9.35
CA LEU A 484 15.87 -17.07 -9.79
C LEU A 484 15.04 -15.80 -9.94
N GLU A 485 13.75 -15.90 -10.28
CA GLU A 485 12.85 -14.74 -10.29
C GLU A 485 12.59 -14.24 -8.87
N ASP A 486 12.40 -15.15 -7.89
CA ASP A 486 12.34 -14.77 -6.46
C ASP A 486 13.61 -14.03 -6.02
N LEU A 487 14.79 -14.53 -6.39
CA LEU A 487 16.06 -13.86 -6.09
C LEU A 487 16.19 -12.52 -6.81
N LYS A 488 15.81 -12.44 -8.09
CA LYS A 488 15.81 -11.21 -8.88
C LYS A 488 14.93 -10.15 -8.23
N GLN A 489 13.75 -10.53 -7.76
CA GLN A 489 12.86 -9.63 -7.04
C GLN A 489 13.48 -9.20 -5.70
N SER A 490 14.07 -10.13 -4.95
CA SER A 490 14.77 -9.82 -3.69
C SER A 490 15.96 -8.87 -3.88
N LEU A 491 16.71 -9.01 -4.98
CA LEU A 491 17.79 -8.09 -5.33
C LEU A 491 17.27 -6.74 -5.82
N LEU A 492 16.15 -6.72 -6.55
CA LEU A 492 15.50 -5.49 -6.99
C LEU A 492 15.01 -4.64 -5.82
N GLU A 493 14.48 -5.28 -4.76
CA GLU A 493 14.15 -4.63 -3.48
C GLU A 493 15.38 -3.94 -2.83
N LEU A 494 16.57 -4.39 -3.19
CA LEU A 494 17.87 -3.86 -2.79
C LEU A 494 18.57 -3.06 -3.91
N ASP A 495 17.82 -2.44 -4.86
CA ASP A 495 18.27 -1.73 -6.09
C ASP A 495 19.44 -2.40 -6.80
N VAL A 496 19.45 -3.72 -6.84
CA VAL A 496 20.36 -4.48 -7.69
C VAL A 496 19.52 -5.16 -8.74
N VAL A 497 19.69 -4.75 -9.99
CA VAL A 497 19.02 -5.39 -11.11
C VAL A 497 19.78 -6.68 -11.42
N LEU A 498 19.09 -7.83 -11.28
CA LEU A 498 19.58 -9.12 -11.76
C LEU A 498 19.00 -9.40 -13.14
N ASP A 499 19.89 -9.50 -14.13
CA ASP A 499 19.57 -9.98 -15.47
C ASP A 499 20.06 -11.44 -15.61
N VAL A 500 19.20 -12.33 -16.11
CA VAL A 500 19.52 -13.76 -16.27
C VAL A 500 19.44 -14.11 -17.75
N GLN A 501 20.57 -14.52 -18.30
CA GLN A 501 20.75 -14.86 -19.70
C GLN A 501 21.09 -16.35 -19.84
N LEU A 502 20.55 -16.95 -20.91
CA LEU A 502 20.80 -18.35 -21.22
C LEU A 502 21.77 -18.46 -22.39
N ASN A 503 22.86 -19.20 -22.19
CA ASN A 503 23.79 -19.56 -23.25
C ASN A 503 24.02 -21.09 -23.23
N PRO A 504 23.49 -21.83 -24.21
CA PRO A 504 23.62 -23.29 -24.25
C PRO A 504 25.06 -23.76 -24.54
N ASN A 505 25.92 -22.89 -25.07
CA ASN A 505 27.32 -23.20 -25.38
C ASN A 505 28.28 -22.71 -24.28
N LEU A 506 27.76 -22.39 -23.09
CA LEU A 506 28.57 -21.89 -21.98
C LEU A 506 29.33 -23.03 -21.31
N HIS A 507 30.65 -22.90 -21.23
CA HIS A 507 31.52 -23.86 -20.54
C HIS A 507 32.47 -23.20 -19.54
N ASP A 508 32.86 -21.95 -19.82
CA ASP A 508 33.80 -21.21 -18.97
C ASP A 508 33.10 -20.68 -17.70
N ARG A 509 33.87 -20.61 -16.62
CA ARG A 509 33.47 -20.05 -15.33
C ARG A 509 34.26 -18.77 -15.12
N GLU A 510 33.58 -17.64 -15.18
CA GLU A 510 34.23 -16.33 -15.17
C GLU A 510 33.34 -15.29 -14.49
N ILE A 511 33.92 -14.49 -13.60
CA ILE A 511 33.28 -13.33 -13.00
C ILE A 511 34.04 -12.10 -13.47
N ARG A 512 33.37 -11.22 -14.21
CA ARG A 512 33.91 -9.94 -14.69
C ARG A 512 33.31 -8.80 -13.88
N ILE A 513 34.17 -7.91 -13.40
CA ILE A 513 33.80 -6.74 -12.61
C ILE A 513 34.08 -5.51 -13.47
N ASP A 514 33.15 -4.55 -13.49
CA ASP A 514 33.23 -3.35 -14.35
C ASP A 514 34.41 -2.41 -14.05
N ASN A 515 35.11 -2.60 -12.93
CA ASN A 515 36.35 -1.91 -12.59
C ASN A 515 37.61 -2.57 -13.22
N GLY A 516 37.44 -3.59 -14.06
CA GLY A 516 38.48 -4.26 -14.86
C GLY A 516 39.03 -5.54 -14.24
N TRP A 517 38.58 -5.96 -13.06
CA TRP A 517 38.99 -7.23 -12.45
C TRP A 517 38.21 -8.40 -13.01
N VAL A 518 38.91 -9.53 -13.20
CA VAL A 518 38.34 -10.80 -13.60
C VAL A 518 38.74 -11.88 -12.59
N VAL A 519 37.77 -12.69 -12.17
CA VAL A 519 37.96 -13.81 -11.25
C VAL A 519 37.52 -15.09 -11.94
N LYS A 520 38.44 -16.04 -12.09
CA LYS A 520 38.15 -17.40 -12.56
C LYS A 520 38.31 -18.38 -11.42
N ILE A 521 37.28 -19.17 -11.18
CA ILE A 521 37.30 -20.25 -10.18
C ILE A 521 37.07 -21.54 -10.94
N GLY A 522 38.00 -22.50 -10.80
CA GLY A 522 37.98 -23.74 -11.57
C GLY A 522 36.67 -24.53 -11.42
N ARG A 523 36.01 -24.45 -10.25
CA ARG A 523 34.69 -25.05 -9.97
C ARG A 523 33.52 -24.07 -10.04
N GLY A 524 33.78 -22.80 -10.33
CA GLY A 524 32.77 -21.76 -10.31
C GLY A 524 32.36 -21.43 -8.88
N LEU A 525 31.07 -21.19 -8.64
CA LEU A 525 30.56 -20.93 -7.30
C LEU A 525 30.45 -22.20 -6.42
N ASP A 526 30.51 -23.40 -7.00
CA ASP A 526 30.30 -24.66 -6.28
C ASP A 526 31.59 -25.23 -5.65
N ILE A 527 32.17 -24.45 -4.72
CA ILE A 527 33.44 -24.74 -4.05
C ILE A 527 33.30 -25.46 -2.71
N TYR A 528 32.09 -25.63 -2.17
CA TYR A 528 31.89 -26.17 -0.83
C TYR A 528 31.54 -27.65 -0.83
N GLN A 529 32.05 -28.39 0.15
CA GLN A 529 31.60 -29.76 0.40
C GLN A 529 30.19 -29.77 1.00
N LYS A 530 29.47 -30.87 0.74
CA LYS A 530 28.21 -31.18 1.43
C LYS A 530 28.53 -31.50 2.90
N PRO A 531 27.85 -30.87 3.87
CA PRO A 531 28.06 -31.19 5.28
C PRO A 531 27.54 -32.61 5.57
N ASN A 532 28.13 -33.29 6.57
CA ASN A 532 27.66 -34.62 6.97
C ASN A 532 26.28 -34.51 7.66
N SER A 533 26.07 -33.43 8.40
CA SER A 533 24.80 -33.06 9.01
C SER A 533 24.52 -31.57 8.87
N TRP A 534 23.26 -31.19 8.65
CA TRP A 534 22.85 -29.78 8.65
C TRP A 534 22.88 -29.13 10.04
N PHE A 535 23.16 -29.90 11.10
CA PHE A 535 23.32 -29.42 12.47
C PHE A 535 24.80 -29.33 12.91
N GLU A 536 25.76 -29.51 11.98
CA GLU A 536 27.18 -29.41 12.29
C GLU A 536 27.75 -28.01 12.09
N VAL A 537 28.89 -27.73 12.72
CA VAL A 537 29.63 -26.46 12.54
C VAL A 537 30.07 -26.35 11.08
N GLY A 538 29.80 -25.19 10.47
CA GLY A 538 29.99 -24.98 9.05
C GLY A 538 28.74 -25.22 8.20
N ALA A 539 27.62 -25.71 8.76
CA ALA A 539 26.36 -25.87 8.03
C ALA A 539 25.80 -24.51 7.51
N ASN A 540 25.92 -23.46 8.32
CA ASN A 540 25.41 -22.12 8.01
C ASN A 540 26.53 -21.14 7.62
N ASP A 541 27.54 -21.01 8.50
CA ASP A 541 28.71 -20.16 8.26
C ASP A 541 29.74 -20.87 7.38
N LEU A 542 29.90 -20.39 6.14
CA LEU A 542 30.81 -21.00 5.15
C LEU A 542 32.28 -20.73 5.42
N SER A 543 32.62 -19.77 6.29
CA SER A 543 34.01 -19.61 6.71
C SER A 543 34.51 -20.85 7.45
N LEU A 544 33.61 -21.65 8.02
CA LEU A 544 33.93 -22.90 8.71
C LEU A 544 33.63 -24.15 7.85
N ARG A 545 33.16 -23.98 6.61
CA ARG A 545 32.83 -25.10 5.72
C ARG A 545 34.06 -25.58 4.96
N LYS A 546 34.25 -26.89 4.93
CA LYS A 546 35.26 -27.56 4.10
C LYS A 546 35.01 -27.34 2.61
N CYS A 547 36.07 -27.04 1.87
CA CYS A 547 36.02 -26.77 0.44
C CYS A 547 36.43 -27.99 -0.39
N LEU A 548 35.93 -28.03 -1.62
CA LEU A 548 36.41 -28.91 -2.68
C LEU A 548 37.66 -28.28 -3.31
N GLU A 549 38.59 -29.12 -3.76
CA GLU A 549 39.81 -28.63 -4.39
C GLU A 549 39.49 -27.82 -5.66
N THR A 550 40.04 -26.60 -5.76
CA THR A 550 39.88 -25.75 -6.94
C THR A 550 40.98 -24.71 -7.05
N LYS A 551 41.21 -24.22 -8.28
CA LYS A 551 42.13 -23.11 -8.55
C LYS A 551 41.36 -21.81 -8.69
N VAL A 552 41.93 -20.73 -8.15
CA VAL A 552 41.39 -19.38 -8.24
C VAL A 552 42.44 -18.48 -8.88
N ASP A 553 42.06 -17.87 -10.00
CA ASP A 553 42.88 -16.92 -10.75
C ASP A 553 42.17 -15.56 -10.76
N ILE A 554 42.82 -14.53 -10.23
CA ILE A 554 42.31 -13.15 -10.17
C ILE A 554 43.32 -12.25 -10.88
N PHE A 555 42.88 -11.61 -11.96
CA PHE A 555 43.74 -10.80 -12.81
C PHE A 555 42.97 -9.58 -13.33
N ARG A 556 43.68 -8.60 -13.88
CA ARG A 556 43.06 -7.41 -14.48
C ARG A 556 43.04 -7.55 -16.00
N ALA A 557 41.88 -7.35 -16.61
CA ALA A 557 41.70 -7.40 -18.07
C ALA A 557 42.20 -6.13 -18.76
#